data_AF-A0A7X9D9M4-F1
#
_entry.id   AF-A0A7X9D9M4-F1
#
_cell.length_a   1.000
_cell.length_b   1.000
_cell.length_c   1.000
_cell.angle_alpha   90.00
_cell.angle_beta   90.00
_cell.angle_gamma   90.00
#
_symmetry.space_group_name_H-M   'P 1'
#
loop_
_entity.id
_entity.type
_entity.pdbx_description
1 polymer ?
#
loop_
_entity_poly.entity_id
_entity_poly.type
_entity_poly.pdbx_seq_one_letter_code
_entity_poly.pdbx_strand_id
1 'polypeptide(L)' 'MYRHFFKRLFDFVIALIGFIIISPLFLLLWIWLSIANKGAGAFFLQERPGKDEKIFKVIKFKTMNDRRDEN' A
#
# COMPACT_ATOMS: atom_id res chain seq x y z
N MET A 1 -26.77 11.27 8.28
CA MET A 1 -25.66 12.16 8.69
C MET A 1 -24.41 11.38 9.14
N TYR A 2 -24.52 10.43 10.07
CA TYR A 2 -23.38 9.65 10.61
C TYR A 2 -22.60 8.82 9.55
N ARG A 3 -23.31 8.12 8.66
CA ARG A 3 -22.70 7.23 7.64
C ARG A 3 -21.91 7.95 6.53
N HIS A 4 -22.24 9.20 6.23
CA HIS A 4 -21.69 9.89 5.04
C HIS A 4 -20.56 10.86 5.38
N PHE A 5 -20.66 11.57 6.51
CA PHE A 5 -19.71 12.63 6.84
C PHE A 5 -18.81 12.24 8.03
N PHE A 6 -19.42 11.85 9.15
CA PHE A 6 -18.66 11.48 10.36
C PHE A 6 -17.81 10.23 10.17
N LYS A 7 -18.34 9.18 9.53
CA LYS A 7 -17.57 7.97 9.23
C LYS A 7 -16.33 8.27 8.40
N ARG A 8 -16.45 9.11 7.36
CA ARG A 8 -15.33 9.43 6.47
C ARG A 8 -14.25 10.25 7.17
N LEU A 9 -14.65 11.21 8.01
CA LEU A 9 -13.70 11.99 8.81
C LEU A 9 -12.97 11.09 9.82
N PHE A 10 -13.70 10.22 10.51
CA PHE A 10 -13.15 9.30 11.49
C PHE A 10 -12.19 8.28 10.86
N ASP A 11 -12.61 7.64 9.76
CA ASP A 11 -11.78 6.68 9.01
C ASP A 11 -10.48 7.35 8.53
N PHE A 12 -10.54 8.60 8.06
CA PHE A 12 -9.36 9.35 7.62
C PHE A 12 -8.42 9.71 8.79
N VAL A 13 -8.96 10.21 9.90
CA VAL A 13 -8.16 10.62 11.07
C VAL A 13 -7.45 9.40 11.68
N ILE A 14 -8.15 8.28 11.85
CA ILE A 14 -7.54 7.05 12.38
C ILE A 14 -6.49 6.50 11.41
N ALA A 15 -6.79 6.47 10.11
CA ALA A 15 -5.82 6.01 9.11
C ALA A 15 -4.56 6.89 9.11
N LEU A 16 -4.70 8.22 9.24
CA LEU A 16 -3.57 9.14 9.28
C LEU A 16 -2.71 8.94 10.54
N ILE A 17 -3.34 8.82 11.71
CA ILE A 17 -2.63 8.58 12.97
C ILE A 17 -1.89 7.23 12.92
N GLY A 18 -2.56 6.16 12.47
CA GLY A 18 -1.94 4.86 12.29
C GLY A 18 -0.79 4.89 11.30
N PHE A 19 -0.94 5.65 10.20
CA PHE A 19 0.13 5.82 9.22
C PHE A 19 1.35 6.54 9.80
N ILE A 20 1.16 7.60 10.58
CA ILE A 20 2.27 8.33 11.23
C ILE A 20 3.03 7.40 12.18
N ILE A 21 2.32 6.63 13.01
CA ILE A 21 2.92 5.68 13.96
C ILE A 21 3.72 4.58 13.24
N ILE A 22 3.20 4.05 12.13
CA ILE A 22 3.83 2.94 11.38
C ILE A 22 4.83 3.47 10.33
N SER A 23 4.85 4.77 10.05
CA SER A 23 5.73 5.39 9.05
C SER A 23 7.22 5.00 9.15
N PRO A 24 7.86 4.90 10.34
CA PRO A 24 9.24 4.42 10.43
C PRO A 24 9.39 2.97 9.95
N LEU A 25 8.41 2.10 10.23
CA LEU A 25 8.41 0.71 9.74
C LEU A 25 8.22 0.65 8.22
N PHE A 26 7.33 1.48 7.65
CA PHE A 26 7.14 1.58 6.20
C PHE A 26 8.44 1.99 5.49
N LEU A 27 9.20 2.95 6.04
CA LEU A 27 10.48 3.37 5.48
C LEU A 27 11.53 2.25 5.54
N LEU A 28 11.62 1.54 6.67
CA LEU A 28 12.54 0.40 6.81
C LEU A 28 12.22 -0.72 5.80
N LEU A 29 10.94 -1.09 5.67
CA LEU A 29 10.50 -2.09 4.70
C LEU A 29 10.75 -1.64 3.26
N TRP A 30 10.57 -0.36 2.96
CA TRP A 30 10.84 0.19 1.64
C TRP A 30 12.32 0.06 1.26
N ILE A 31 13.24 0.43 2.16
CA ILE A 31 14.69 0.28 1.93
C ILE A 31 15.04 -1.20 1.75
N TRP A 32 14.57 -2.07 2.66
CA TRP A 32 14.86 -3.50 2.61
C TRP A 32 14.41 -4.14 1.30
N LEU A 33 13.16 -3.91 0.90
CA LEU A 33 12.58 -4.51 -0.30
C LEU A 33 13.15 -3.91 -1.58
N SER A 34 13.56 -2.64 -1.57
CA SER A 34 14.26 -2.03 -2.70
C SER A 34 15.59 -2.75 -2.98
N ILE A 35 16.32 -3.11 -1.92
CA ILE A 35 17.57 -3.89 -2.02
C ILE A 35 17.27 -5.33 -2.44
N ALA A 36 16.29 -5.99 -1.79
CA ALA A 36 15.95 -7.39 -2.06
C ALA A 36 15.45 -7.62 -3.51
N ASN A 37 14.72 -6.65 -4.07
CA ASN A 37 14.21 -6.69 -5.44
C ASN A 37 15.19 -6.11 -6.47
N LYS A 38 16.48 -5.94 -6.12
CA LYS A 38 17.53 -5.45 -7.01
C LYS A 38 17.17 -4.14 -7.73
N GLY A 39 16.52 -3.21 -7.03
CA GLY A 39 16.17 -1.90 -7.59
C GLY A 39 14.91 -1.86 -8.46
N ALA A 40 14.19 -2.98 -8.65
CA ALA A 40 12.91 -3.02 -9.38
C ALA A 40 11.74 -2.35 -8.61
N GLY A 41 12.03 -1.68 -7.50
CA GLY A 41 11.07 -1.00 -6.64
C GLY A 41 10.53 -1.89 -5.50
N ALA A 42 10.12 -1.23 -4.43
CA ALA A 42 9.54 -1.88 -3.25
C ALA A 42 8.01 -1.98 -3.29
N PHE A 43 7.34 -1.31 -4.24
CA PHE A 43 5.88 -1.25 -4.32
C PHE A 43 5.32 -1.93 -5.57
N PHE A 44 4.17 -2.57 -5.42
CA PHE A 44 3.37 -3.19 -6.47
C PHE A 44 1.93 -2.65 -6.39
N LEU A 45 1.34 -2.29 -7.54
CA LEU A 45 -0.03 -1.79 -7.64
C LEU A 45 -0.96 -2.92 -8.08
N GLN A 46 -1.98 -3.21 -7.28
CA GLN A 46 -3.01 -4.20 -7.62
C GLN A 46 -4.35 -3.51 -7.86
N GLU A 47 -4.94 -3.68 -9.04
CA GLU A 47 -6.26 -3.15 -9.36
C GLU A 47 -7.36 -3.96 -8.67
N ARG A 48 -8.30 -3.27 -8.02
CA ARG A 48 -9.47 -3.88 -7.36
C ARG A 48 -10.72 -3.01 -7.60
N PRO A 49 -11.91 -3.63 -7.75
CA PRO A 49 -13.16 -2.88 -7.81
C PRO A 49 -13.48 -2.29 -6.43
N GLY A 50 -13.71 -0.98 -6.38
CA GLY A 50 -14.02 -0.22 -5.17
C GLY A 50 -15.50 0.10 -5.04
N LYS A 51 -15.80 1.19 -4.32
CA LYS A 51 -17.16 1.68 -4.16
C LYS A 51 -17.75 2.05 -5.52
N ASP A 52 -18.98 1.60 -5.78
CA ASP A 52 -19.70 1.83 -7.05
C ASP A 52 -18.90 1.31 -8.26
N GLU A 53 -18.19 0.18 -8.08
CA GLU A 53 -17.38 -0.51 -9.11
C GLU A 53 -16.23 0.32 -9.68
N LYS A 54 -15.92 1.47 -9.07
CA LYS A 54 -14.78 2.29 -9.47
C LYS A 54 -13.49 1.54 -9.16
N ILE A 55 -12.74 1.20 -10.20
CA ILE A 55 -11.44 0.54 -10.07
C ILE A 55 -10.49 1.47 -9.32
N PHE A 56 -9.85 0.93 -8.28
CA PHE A 56 -8.79 1.61 -7.55
C PHE A 56 -7.56 0.72 -7.45
N LYS A 57 -6.40 1.37 -7.34
CA LYS A 57 -5.10 0.70 -7.25
C LYS A 57 -4.70 0.58 -5.79
N VAL A 58 -4.56 -0.65 -5.31
CA VAL A 58 -4.04 -0.95 -3.97
C VAL A 58 -2.51 -0.97 -4.06
N ILE A 59 -1.86 -0.10 -3.30
CA ILE A 59 -0.40 -0.11 -3.15
C ILE A 59 -0.03 -1.19 -2.12
N LYS A 60 0.84 -2.12 -2.51
CA LYS A 60 1.38 -3.18 -1.65
C LYS A 60 2.89 -3.23 -1.75
N PHE A 61 3.53 -3.78 -0.73
CA PHE A 61 4.94 -4.09 -0.80
C PHE A 61 5.20 -5.29 -1.70
N LYS A 62 6.18 -5.17 -2.61
CA LYS A 62 6.60 -6.21 -3.55
C LYS A 62 7.51 -7.19 -2.82
N THR A 63 7.02 -8.40 -2.55
CA THR A 63 7.78 -9.47 -1.87
C THR A 63 8.43 -10.47 -2.83
N MET A 64 7.99 -10.54 -4.09
CA MET A 64 8.56 -11.41 -5.12
C MET A 64 9.59 -10.66 -5.95
N ASN A 65 10.73 -11.30 -6.20
CA ASN A 65 11.75 -10.79 -7.10
C ASN A 65 11.40 -11.13 -8.56
N ASP A 66 11.94 -10.38 -9.52
CA ASP A 66 11.68 -10.59 -10.96
C ASP A 66 12.62 -11.64 -11.59
N ARG A 67 13.25 -12.52 -10.78
CA ARG A 67 14.08 -13.59 -11.35
C ARG A 67 13.15 -14.53 -12.11
N ARG A 68 13.43 -14.71 -13.39
CA ARG A 68 12.82 -15.74 -14.22
C ARG A 68 13.85 -16.84 -14.43
N ASP A 69 13.40 -18.08 -14.37
CA ASP A 69 14.19 -19.23 -14.72
C ASP A 69 14.35 -19.27 -16.25
N GLU A 70 15.49 -19.77 -16.74
CA GLU A 70 15.72 -19.98 -18.17
C GLU A 70 14.93 -21.20 -18.63
N ASN A 71 13.72 -20.99 -19.17
CA ASN A 71 12.96 -22.00 -19.92
C ASN A 71 12.14 -21.33 -21.03
#